data_AF-X1N471-F1
#
_entry.id   AF-X1N471-F1
#
_cell.length_a   1.000
_cell.length_b   1.000
_cell.length_c   1.000
_cell.angle_alpha   90.00
_cell.angle_beta   90.00
_cell.angle_gamma   90.00
#
_symmetry.space_group_name_H-M   'P 1'
#
loop_
_entity.id
_entity.type
_entity.pdbx_description
1 polymer ?
#
loop_
_entity_poly.entity_id
_entity_poly.type
_entity_poly.pdbx_seq_one_letter_code
_entity_poly.pdbx_strand_id
1 'polypeptide(L)'
;VSDILSTMKKRLNAESAHIEISFPYFVMKSSPVTHSQGLMEYQCTFKGNLNKDKDLIIMINVPITTLCPCSKEISDFGAHNQRGEVRLQVRFKKFVWIEDLIKLVEEAASCDVYSVLKREDEKYVTEKAY
;
A
#
# COMPACT_ATOMS: atom_id res chain seq x y z
N VAL A 1 -17.77 -5.50 9.47
CA VAL A 1 -17.60 -6.70 8.62
C VAL A 1 -18.13 -7.98 9.28
N SER A 2 -17.77 -8.27 10.53
CA SER A 2 -18.24 -9.47 11.26
C SER A 2 -19.76 -9.69 11.24
N ASP A 3 -20.54 -8.64 11.48
CA ASP A 3 -22.00 -8.77 11.58
C ASP A 3 -22.66 -9.00 10.22
N ILE A 4 -22.09 -8.41 9.16
CA ILE A 4 -22.52 -8.61 7.77
C ILE A 4 -22.32 -10.08 7.39
N LEU A 5 -21.14 -10.65 7.66
CA LEU A 5 -20.85 -12.06 7.39
C LEU A 5 -21.77 -13.00 8.17
N SER A 6 -21.99 -12.72 9.45
CA SER A 6 -22.87 -13.52 10.31
C SER A 6 -24.32 -13.48 9.82
N THR A 7 -24.79 -12.31 9.40
CA THR A 7 -26.13 -12.12 8.83
C THR A 7 -26.27 -12.85 7.50
N MET A 8 -25.28 -12.73 6.61
CA MET A 8 -25.28 -13.40 5.31
C MET A 8 -25.31 -14.93 5.45
N LYS A 9 -24.45 -15.49 6.31
CA LYS A 9 -24.39 -16.93 6.58
C LYS A 9 -25.73 -17.48 7.05
N LYS A 10 -26.37 -16.80 8.02
CA LYS A 10 -27.70 -17.17 8.54
C LYS A 10 -28.80 -17.03 7.48
N ARG A 11 -28.82 -15.91 6.76
CA ARG A 11 -29.86 -15.61 5.76
C ARG A 11 -29.84 -16.57 4.57
N LEU A 12 -28.66 -17.03 4.18
CA LEU A 12 -28.48 -17.96 3.05
C LEU A 12 -28.46 -19.43 3.48
N ASN A 13 -28.60 -19.73 4.77
CA ASN A 13 -28.46 -21.08 5.33
C ASN A 13 -27.16 -21.80 4.84
N ALA A 14 -26.05 -21.07 4.86
CA ALA A 14 -24.77 -21.54 4.32
C ALA A 14 -23.80 -22.00 5.43
N GLU A 15 -22.87 -22.90 5.08
CA GLU A 15 -21.81 -23.33 6.00
C GLU A 15 -20.71 -22.26 6.17
N SER A 16 -20.50 -21.43 5.15
CA SER A 16 -19.45 -20.42 5.07
C SER A 16 -19.96 -19.12 4.48
N ALA A 17 -19.32 -18.01 4.83
CA ALA A 17 -19.60 -16.69 4.26
C ALA A 17 -18.30 -15.94 4.00
N HIS A 18 -18.17 -15.34 2.81
CA HIS A 18 -17.01 -14.56 2.40
C HIS A 18 -17.43 -13.20 1.84
N ILE A 19 -16.70 -12.14 2.17
CA ILE A 19 -16.92 -10.80 1.64
C ILE A 19 -15.59 -10.16 1.27
N GLU A 20 -15.55 -9.48 0.13
CA GLU A 20 -14.45 -8.61 -0.26
C GLU A 20 -14.99 -7.21 -0.53
N ILE A 21 -14.34 -6.20 0.05
CA ILE A 21 -14.69 -4.79 -0.13
C ILE A 21 -13.43 -4.08 -0.59
N SER A 22 -13.44 -3.62 -1.84
CA SER A 22 -12.35 -2.83 -2.43
C SER A 22 -12.73 -1.37 -2.50
N PHE A 23 -11.83 -0.49 -2.09
CA PHE A 23 -12.05 0.96 -2.06
C PHE A 23 -10.72 1.71 -2.20
N PRO A 24 -10.75 2.93 -2.77
CA PRO A 24 -9.59 3.81 -2.74
C PRO A 24 -9.43 4.37 -1.32
N TYR A 25 -8.20 4.36 -0.81
CA TYR A 25 -7.82 4.97 0.45
C TYR A 25 -6.89 6.14 0.18
N PHE A 26 -7.22 7.32 0.72
CA PHE A 26 -6.47 8.53 0.45
C PHE A 26 -5.70 8.98 1.69
N VAL A 27 -4.40 9.20 1.53
CA VAL A 27 -3.52 9.74 2.58
C VAL A 27 -2.97 11.08 2.10
N MET A 28 -3.10 12.11 2.93
CA MET A 28 -2.41 13.38 2.69
C MET A 28 -0.92 13.18 2.96
N LYS A 29 -0.10 13.37 1.92
CA LYS A 29 1.35 13.19 1.98
C LYS A 29 2.05 14.51 1.70
N SER A 30 3.00 14.87 2.55
CA SER A 30 3.86 16.03 2.36
C SER A 30 5.09 15.65 1.54
N SER A 31 5.46 16.47 0.57
CA SER A 31 6.72 16.29 -0.18
C SER A 31 7.93 16.40 0.76
N PRO A 32 9.06 15.74 0.43
CA PRO A 32 10.16 15.54 1.36
C PRO A 32 10.94 16.82 1.69
N VAL A 33 10.98 17.81 0.80
CA VAL A 33 11.77 19.04 0.97
C VAL A 33 10.87 20.26 1.12
N THR A 34 9.98 20.49 0.16
CA THR A 34 9.11 21.69 0.14
C THR A 34 7.86 21.55 1.01
N HIS A 35 7.59 20.34 1.51
CA HIS A 35 6.38 20.00 2.28
C HIS A 35 5.06 20.36 1.58
N SER A 36 5.08 20.39 0.24
CA SER A 36 3.89 20.54 -0.57
C SER A 36 2.92 19.40 -0.26
N GLN A 37 1.67 19.73 0.08
CA GLN A 37 0.65 18.72 0.40
C GLN A 37 0.07 18.15 -0.90
N GLY A 38 0.06 16.81 -1.01
CA GLY A 38 -0.57 16.08 -2.09
C GLY A 38 -1.39 14.91 -1.54
N LEU A 39 -2.55 14.66 -2.13
CA LEU A 39 -3.34 13.48 -1.79
C LEU A 39 -2.77 12.27 -2.56
N MET A 40 -2.42 11.21 -1.84
CA MET A 40 -1.97 9.94 -2.42
C MET A 40 -3.07 8.90 -2.30
N GLU A 41 -3.32 8.19 -3.39
CA GLU A 41 -4.30 7.10 -3.46
C GLU A 41 -3.60 5.74 -3.29
N TYR A 42 -4.22 4.88 -2.47
CA TYR A 42 -3.83 3.49 -2.26
C TYR A 42 -5.06 2.60 -2.45
N GLN A 43 -4.95 1.58 -3.29
CA GLN A 43 -6.04 0.64 -3.45
C GLN A 43 -6.03 -0.36 -2.28
N CYS A 44 -7.09 -0.34 -1.49
CA CYS A 44 -7.25 -1.22 -0.34
C CYS A 44 -8.38 -2.23 -0.59
N THR A 45 -8.23 -3.42 -0.01
CA THR A 45 -9.27 -4.45 0.00
C THR A 45 -9.36 -5.08 1.37
N PHE A 46 -10.54 -5.05 1.98
CA PHE A 46 -10.86 -5.86 3.15
C PHE A 46 -11.47 -7.18 2.70
N LYS A 47 -10.89 -8.28 3.17
CA LYS A 47 -11.42 -9.63 2.98
C LYS A 47 -11.83 -10.18 4.34
N GLY A 48 -13.08 -10.61 4.44
CA GLY A 48 -13.60 -11.24 5.63
C GLY A 48 -14.18 -12.61 5.31
N ASN A 49 -13.76 -13.63 6.06
CA ASN A 49 -14.27 -14.98 5.94
C ASN A 49 -14.83 -15.46 7.29
N LEU A 50 -15.95 -16.17 7.24
CA LEU A 50 -16.63 -16.76 8.40
C LEU A 50 -17.00 -18.20 8.11
N ASN A 51 -16.17 -19.12 8.61
CA ASN A 51 -16.44 -20.56 8.63
C ASN A 51 -16.74 -21.00 10.07
N LYS A 52 -15.79 -21.72 10.70
CA LYS A 52 -15.78 -22.01 12.14
C LYS A 52 -15.31 -20.79 12.93
N ASP A 53 -14.22 -20.20 12.49
CA ASP A 53 -13.63 -18.98 13.05
C ASP A 53 -13.74 -17.81 12.08
N LYS A 54 -13.58 -16.60 12.62
CA LYS A 54 -13.49 -15.35 11.85
C LYS A 54 -12.07 -15.16 11.36
N ASP A 55 -11.91 -14.92 10.06
CA ASP A 55 -10.64 -14.53 9.45
C ASP A 55 -10.79 -13.18 8.77
N LEU A 56 -9.90 -12.24 9.08
CA LEU A 56 -9.87 -10.90 8.51
C LEU A 56 -8.49 -10.66 7.91
N ILE A 57 -8.50 -10.27 6.64
CA ILE A 57 -7.30 -9.93 5.88
C ILE A 57 -7.51 -8.54 5.30
N ILE A 58 -6.50 -7.68 5.43
CA ILE A 58 -6.40 -6.45 4.66
C ILE A 58 -5.35 -6.65 3.57
N MET A 59 -5.68 -6.23 2.37
CA MET A 59 -4.77 -6.13 1.24
C MET A 59 -4.60 -4.66 0.90
N ILE A 60 -3.35 -4.23 0.70
CA ILE A 60 -3.01 -2.86 0.32
C ILE A 60 -2.06 -2.94 -0.85
N ASN A 61 -2.38 -2.21 -1.91
CA ASN A 61 -1.49 -1.99 -3.03
C ASN A 61 -0.78 -0.64 -2.85
N VAL A 62 0.53 -0.68 -2.63
CA VAL A 62 1.37 0.50 -2.38
C VAL A 62 2.21 0.79 -3.63
N PRO A 63 1.99 1.92 -4.33
CA PRO A 63 2.85 2.32 -5.43
C PRO A 63 4.22 2.75 -4.89
N ILE A 64 5.29 2.26 -5.51
CA ILE A 64 6.68 2.54 -5.09
C ILE A 64 7.55 2.90 -6.30
N THR A 65 8.71 3.49 -6.05
CA THR A 65 9.80 3.63 -7.02
C THR A 65 10.89 2.63 -6.67
N THR A 66 11.29 1.81 -7.65
CA THR A 66 12.44 0.91 -7.51
C THR A 66 13.57 1.35 -8.42
N LEU A 67 14.79 1.36 -7.91
CA LEU A 67 16.00 1.59 -8.70
C LEU A 67 16.84 0.31 -8.74
N CYS A 68 17.30 -0.05 -9.94
CA CYS A 68 17.99 -1.32 -10.16
C CYS A 68 19.47 -1.20 -9.75
N PRO A 69 19.92 -1.91 -8.69
CA PRO A 69 21.32 -1.86 -8.27
C PRO A 69 22.27 -2.38 -9.36
N CYS A 70 21.85 -3.40 -10.12
CA CYS A 70 22.67 -3.95 -11.21
C CYS A 70 22.92 -2.91 -12.31
N SER A 71 21.92 -2.09 -12.66
CA SER A 71 22.09 -1.04 -13.67
C SER A 71 23.02 0.06 -13.19
N LYS A 72 22.94 0.41 -11.90
CA LYS A 72 23.83 1.39 -11.25
C LYS A 72 25.28 0.92 -11.25
N GLU A 73 25.50 -0.37 -11.02
CA GLU A 73 26.85 -0.95 -10.95
C GLU A 73 27.58 -0.97 -12.30
N ILE A 74 26.86 -1.20 -13.40
CA ILE A 74 27.47 -1.38 -14.74
C ILE A 74 27.52 -0.12 -15.60
N SER A 75 26.96 1.00 -15.13
CA SER A 75 26.85 2.24 -15.91
C SER A 75 27.68 3.36 -15.30
N ASP A 76 28.40 4.13 -16.12
CA ASP A 76 29.21 5.27 -15.65
C ASP A 76 28.34 6.41 -15.06
N PHE A 77 27.08 6.52 -15.51
CA PHE A 77 26.12 7.50 -15.03
C PHE A 77 24.68 7.00 -15.18
N GLY A 78 23.83 7.41 -14.24
CA GLY A 78 22.43 7.01 -14.18
C GLY A 78 22.23 5.56 -13.74
N ALA A 79 20.98 5.19 -13.51
CA ALA A 79 20.56 3.83 -13.22
C ALA A 79 19.10 3.67 -13.61
N HIS A 80 18.75 2.50 -14.15
CA HIS A 80 17.37 2.18 -14.49
C HIS A 80 16.49 2.20 -13.24
N ASN A 81 15.36 2.90 -13.33
CA ASN A 81 14.29 2.85 -12.35
C ASN A 81 12.93 2.65 -13.03
N GLN A 82 11.95 2.26 -12.22
CA GLN A 82 10.58 2.05 -12.67
C GLN A 82 9.59 2.24 -11.53
N ARG A 83 8.33 2.47 -11.91
CA ARG A 83 7.20 2.42 -10.98
C ARG A 83 6.87 0.94 -10.72
N GLY A 84 6.87 0.58 -9.43
CA GLY A 84 6.41 -0.71 -8.94
C GLY A 84 5.12 -0.58 -8.14
N GLU A 85 4.51 -1.72 -7.85
CA GLU A 85 3.39 -1.84 -6.92
C GLU A 85 3.67 -3.02 -6.00
N VAL A 86 3.72 -2.76 -4.69
CA VAL A 86 3.83 -3.80 -3.67
C VAL A 86 2.44 -4.12 -3.16
N ARG A 87 2.02 -5.37 -3.35
CA ARG A 87 0.77 -5.90 -2.79
C ARG A 87 1.06 -6.56 -1.45
N LEU A 88 0.73 -5.87 -0.37
CA LEU A 88 0.84 -6.39 0.99
C LEU A 88 -0.49 -7.02 1.42
N GLN A 89 -0.45 -8.25 1.92
CA GLN A 89 -1.62 -8.93 2.51
C GLN A 89 -1.32 -9.29 3.97
N VAL A 90 -2.13 -8.78 4.89
CA VAL A 90 -1.95 -8.99 6.33
C VAL A 90 -3.21 -9.59 6.92
N ARG A 91 -3.06 -10.77 7.53
CA ARG A 91 -4.05 -11.35 8.43
C ARG A 91 -3.79 -10.81 9.84
N PHE A 92 -4.80 -10.23 10.49
CA PHE A 92 -4.63 -9.59 11.78
C PHE A 92 -5.70 -10.04 12.79
N LYS A 93 -5.32 -10.10 14.07
CA LYS A 93 -6.22 -10.42 15.19
C LYS A 93 -6.62 -9.18 16.00
N LYS A 94 -5.78 -8.15 15.98
CA LYS A 94 -5.99 -6.85 16.63
C LYS A 94 -6.04 -5.78 15.55
N PHE A 95 -6.61 -4.64 15.90
CA PHE A 95 -6.67 -3.49 15.02
C PHE A 95 -5.27 -3.08 14.51
N VAL A 96 -5.18 -2.73 13.23
CA VAL A 96 -3.97 -2.26 12.54
C VAL A 96 -4.38 -1.08 11.64
N TRP A 97 -3.59 0.00 11.64
CA TRP A 97 -3.80 1.14 10.74
C TRP A 97 -3.32 0.81 9.33
N ILE A 98 -4.05 1.31 8.33
CA ILE A 98 -3.66 1.15 6.91
C ILE A 98 -2.36 1.92 6.66
N GLU A 99 -2.21 3.08 7.29
CA GLU A 99 -1.07 3.98 7.20
C GLU A 99 0.22 3.34 7.73
N ASP A 100 0.15 2.59 8.83
CA ASP A 100 1.31 1.88 9.38
C ASP A 100 1.82 0.83 8.39
N LEU A 101 0.90 0.14 7.70
CA LEU A 101 1.23 -0.86 6.70
C LEU A 101 1.76 -0.23 5.40
N ILE A 102 1.19 0.89 4.97
CA ILE A 102 1.72 1.68 3.84
C ILE A 102 3.14 2.12 4.15
N LYS A 103 3.36 2.73 5.32
CA LYS A 103 4.66 3.23 5.75
C LYS A 103 5.71 2.12 5.81
N LEU A 104 5.36 0.95 6.33
CA LEU A 104 6.25 -0.22 6.36
C LEU A 104 6.74 -0.62 4.96
N VAL A 105 5.87 -0.52 3.95
CA VAL A 105 6.24 -0.83 2.55
C VAL A 105 7.08 0.29 1.95
N GLU A 106 6.71 1.54 2.17
CA GLU A 106 7.44 2.70 1.64
C GLU A 106 8.87 2.81 2.21
N GLU A 107 9.06 2.47 3.49
CA GLU A 107 10.38 2.42 4.13
C GLU A 107 11.30 1.34 3.53
N ALA A 108 10.74 0.30 2.91
CA ALA A 108 11.48 -0.77 2.26
C ALA A 108 11.76 -0.52 0.76
N ALA A 109 11.18 0.53 0.17
CA ALA A 109 11.38 0.88 -1.24
C ALA A 109 12.62 1.74 -1.45
N SER A 110 13.13 1.82 -2.69
CA SER A 110 14.21 2.77 -3.04
C SER A 110 13.76 4.21 -2.80
N CYS A 111 12.54 4.54 -3.23
CA CYS A 111 11.87 5.78 -2.83
C CYS A 111 10.35 5.63 -2.90
N ASP A 112 9.68 6.31 -1.99
CA ASP A 112 8.27 6.62 -1.98
C ASP A 112 7.77 7.27 -3.28
N VAL A 113 6.45 7.21 -3.52
CA VAL A 113 5.76 8.01 -4.54
C VAL A 113 5.04 9.18 -3.87
N TYR A 114 5.08 10.34 -4.51
CA TYR A 114 4.37 11.55 -4.11
C TYR A 114 3.55 12.07 -5.28
N SER A 115 2.35 12.59 -5.03
CA SER A 115 1.49 13.16 -6.09
C SER A 115 1.87 14.58 -6.47
N VAL A 116 2.61 15.28 -5.61
CA VAL A 116 3.09 16.64 -5.83
C VAL A 116 4.56 16.72 -5.45
N LEU A 117 5.40 17.10 -6.42
CA LEU A 117 6.82 17.39 -6.22
C LEU A 117 7.14 18.76 -6.84
N LYS A 118 8.01 19.52 -6.17
CA LYS A 118 8.68 20.69 -6.74
C LYS A 118 10.13 20.33 -7.09
N ARG A 119 10.84 21.23 -7.75
CA ARG A 119 12.22 21.01 -8.23
C ARG A 119 13.16 20.48 -7.14
N GLU A 120 13.08 21.02 -5.93
CA GLU A 120 13.93 20.59 -4.80
C GLU A 120 13.55 19.19 -4.31
N ASP A 121 12.26 18.85 -4.35
CA ASP A 121 11.78 17.51 -4.02
C ASP A 121 12.19 16.49 -5.08
N GLU A 122 12.09 16.85 -6.37
CA GLU A 122 12.50 16.00 -7.50
C GLU A 122 13.99 15.63 -7.42
N LYS A 123 14.84 16.59 -7.04
CA LYS A 123 16.25 16.34 -6.75
C LYS A 123 16.39 15.32 -5.62
N TYR A 124 15.71 15.53 -4.49
CA TYR A 124 15.80 14.65 -3.33
C TYR A 124 15.36 13.22 -3.63
N VAL A 125 14.20 13.01 -4.28
CA VAL A 125 13.70 11.65 -4.55
C VAL A 125 14.59 10.91 -5.55
N THR A 126 15.22 11.64 -6.48
CA THR A 126 16.18 11.08 -7.43
C THR A 126 17.43 10.61 -6.70
N GLU A 127 17.99 11.43 -5.81
CA GLU A 127 19.18 11.09 -5.02
C GLU A 127 18.91 10.01 -3.97
N LYS A 128 17.74 10.03 -3.33
CA LYS A 128 17.33 9.00 -2.35
C LYS A 128 17.22 7.62 -3.00
N ALA A 129 16.63 7.54 -4.19
CA ALA A 129 16.47 6.28 -4.90
C ALA A 129 17.78 5.72 -5.46
N TYR A 130 18.75 6.60 -5.79
CA TYR A 130 19.99 6.26 -6.49
C TYR A 130 21.03 5.59 -5.58
#